data_AF-A0A1B6HXP3-F1
#
_entry.id   AF-A0A1B6HXP3-F1
#
_cell.length_a   1.000
_cell.length_b   1.000
_cell.length_c   1.000
_cell.angle_alpha   90.00
_cell.angle_beta   90.00
_cell.angle_gamma   90.00
#
_symmetry.space_group_name_H-M   'P 1'
#
loop_
_entity.id
_entity.type
_entity.pdbx_description
1 polymer ?
#
loop_
_entity_poly.entity_id
_entity_poly.type
_entity_poly.pdbx_seq_one_letter_code
_entity_poly.pdbx_strand_id
1 'polypeptide(L)'
;MTEVSEDLLIELREKCEKVQNLLEEESKRDPETEPYKSKYAAREILSDMKSCLTNLKDSVRSSDPLFEEIEAMYGSVLLLLGIVALETEELATGEEHLMNCLACMEDQSMHPKKVLIVLRALNQLGLLWSQRSDGTKSHGYLQQAEQLYNDYTDQVEEQPVDVYALFTSPDQTPAQTKGDSPLEKVHTLTLYYLAQVYGTLGNPLKSAVYCHNTLKRQLESKDYDMIEWALNSATLAQFFMEQNAFRQARHHLSAASYVLDKHDQELQTIECSEEELEAKKERLKHRGADVARCWAKYGIVLLSTSRDRLMEAEEGQSGDATPQRLRPPGELSGLQFSLLELSVYEDQVTDSFVLTYDDARTVFLNCQQWLGQAKLYYTLDDHASDHVRIIQDYSELYRNLVFFEDDEERQCKMHKRRVDLLEGVVKEL
;
A
#
# COMPACT_ATOMS: atom_id res chain seq x y z
N MET A 1 28.15 -29.55 -31.66
CA MET A 1 26.84 -28.85 -31.66
C MET A 1 26.89 -27.79 -30.57
N THR A 2 27.93 -26.95 -30.57
CA THR A 2 28.44 -26.33 -29.33
C THR A 2 28.98 -24.91 -29.48
N GLU A 3 29.36 -24.42 -30.67
CA GLU A 3 29.79 -23.01 -30.84
C GLU A 3 28.61 -22.06 -31.15
N VAL A 4 27.65 -22.48 -31.96
CA VAL A 4 26.48 -21.64 -32.34
C VAL A 4 25.57 -21.31 -31.14
N SER A 5 25.63 -22.12 -30.08
CA SER A 5 24.84 -21.88 -28.87
C SER A 5 25.45 -20.79 -27.97
N GLU A 6 26.77 -20.63 -27.96
CA GLU A 6 27.43 -19.74 -27.00
C GLU A 6 27.41 -18.28 -27.49
N ASP A 7 27.72 -18.06 -28.77
CA ASP A 7 27.63 -16.73 -29.40
C ASP A 7 26.20 -16.15 -29.32
N LEU A 8 25.19 -17.01 -29.52
CA LEU A 8 23.79 -16.58 -29.47
C LEU A 8 23.32 -16.28 -28.05
N LEU A 9 23.82 -17.01 -27.03
CA LEU A 9 23.53 -16.71 -25.63
C LEU A 9 24.17 -15.38 -25.21
N ILE A 10 25.38 -15.07 -25.71
CA ILE A 10 26.01 -13.76 -25.52
C ILE A 10 25.17 -12.66 -26.18
N GLU A 11 24.71 -12.87 -27.41
CA GLU A 11 23.85 -11.90 -28.10
C GLU A 11 22.54 -11.65 -27.33
N LEU A 12 21.90 -12.71 -26.81
CA LEU A 12 20.69 -12.60 -25.99
C LEU A 12 20.94 -11.83 -24.69
N ARG A 13 22.12 -12.00 -24.07
CA ARG A 13 22.53 -11.23 -22.90
C ARG A 13 22.64 -9.74 -23.20
N GLU A 14 23.40 -9.37 -24.23
CA GLU A 14 23.59 -7.96 -24.62
C GLU A 14 22.25 -7.29 -24.95
N LYS A 15 21.36 -8.02 -25.65
CA LYS A 15 20.00 -7.54 -25.93
C LYS A 15 19.18 -7.36 -24.65
N CYS A 16 19.27 -8.30 -23.71
CA CYS A 16 18.54 -8.22 -22.43
C CYS A 16 19.01 -7.05 -21.56
N GLU A 17 20.32 -6.84 -21.42
CA GLU A 17 20.89 -5.71 -20.67
C GLU A 17 20.43 -4.37 -21.27
N LYS A 18 20.41 -4.27 -22.60
CA LYS A 18 19.89 -3.08 -23.29
C LYS A 18 18.40 -2.87 -23.03
N VAL A 19 17.60 -3.93 -23.06
CA VAL A 19 16.16 -3.86 -22.72
C VAL A 19 15.97 -3.40 -21.28
N GLN A 20 16.72 -3.95 -20.33
CA GLN A 20 16.64 -3.55 -18.93
C GLN A 20 16.93 -2.06 -18.75
N ASN A 21 18.03 -1.56 -19.33
CA ASN A 21 18.36 -0.13 -19.28
C ASN A 21 17.29 0.76 -19.93
N LEU A 22 16.71 0.34 -21.07
CA LEU A 22 15.62 1.06 -21.72
C LEU A 22 14.37 1.17 -20.83
N LEU A 23 13.99 0.06 -20.19
CA LEU A 23 12.77 -0.02 -19.39
C LEU A 23 12.93 0.61 -18.00
N GLU A 24 14.07 0.45 -17.34
CA GLU A 24 14.29 0.88 -15.96
C GLU A 24 14.86 2.29 -15.85
N GLU A 25 15.66 2.75 -16.82
CA GLU A 25 16.42 4.01 -16.69
C GLU A 25 16.10 5.06 -17.77
N GLU A 26 15.99 4.66 -19.04
CA GLU A 26 15.70 5.62 -20.12
C GLU A 26 14.22 6.03 -20.16
N SER A 27 13.30 5.09 -19.91
CA SER A 27 11.85 5.35 -19.91
C SER A 27 11.42 6.47 -18.95
N LYS A 28 12.10 6.62 -17.82
CA LYS A 28 11.87 7.68 -16.82
C LYS A 28 12.21 9.08 -17.35
N ARG A 29 12.95 9.16 -18.47
CA ARG A 29 13.46 10.39 -19.10
C ARG A 29 12.93 10.57 -20.52
N ASP A 30 11.95 9.78 -20.94
CA ASP A 30 11.30 9.94 -22.24
C ASP A 30 10.70 11.37 -22.33
N PRO A 31 10.92 12.09 -23.44
CA PRO A 31 10.41 13.44 -23.58
C PRO A 31 8.89 13.42 -23.75
N GLU A 32 8.18 14.42 -23.21
CA GLU A 32 6.71 14.52 -23.33
C GLU A 32 6.23 14.53 -24.79
N THR A 33 7.08 14.97 -25.72
CA THR A 33 6.78 14.98 -27.17
C THR A 33 6.86 13.60 -27.83
N GLU A 34 7.53 12.62 -27.20
CA GLU A 34 7.66 11.25 -27.68
C GLU A 34 7.38 10.26 -26.52
N PRO A 35 6.12 10.13 -26.07
CA PRO A 35 5.80 9.25 -24.94
C PRO A 35 6.12 7.80 -25.26
N TYR A 36 6.63 7.07 -24.27
CA TYR A 36 6.97 5.64 -24.33
C TYR A 36 8.04 5.26 -25.37
N LYS A 37 8.82 6.23 -25.86
CA LYS A 37 9.89 6.01 -26.84
C LYS A 37 10.80 4.85 -26.46
N SER A 38 11.27 4.83 -25.21
CA SER A 38 12.18 3.78 -24.74
C SER A 38 11.49 2.40 -24.68
N LYS A 39 10.20 2.37 -24.34
CA LYS A 39 9.40 1.14 -24.31
C LYS A 39 9.16 0.56 -25.71
N TYR A 40 8.89 1.40 -26.70
CA TYR A 40 8.79 0.96 -28.10
C TYR A 40 10.13 0.42 -28.62
N ALA A 41 11.26 1.07 -28.29
CA ALA A 41 12.58 0.56 -28.65
C ALA A 41 12.89 -0.79 -27.99
N ALA A 42 12.50 -0.96 -26.72
CA ALA A 42 12.63 -2.24 -26.02
C ALA A 42 11.77 -3.34 -26.66
N ARG A 43 10.54 -3.01 -27.10
CA ARG A 43 9.63 -3.95 -27.77
C ARG A 43 10.21 -4.54 -29.06
N GLU A 44 10.90 -3.74 -29.87
CA GLU A 44 11.55 -4.24 -31.09
C GLU A 44 12.64 -5.26 -30.73
N ILE A 45 13.50 -4.94 -29.77
CA ILE A 45 14.57 -5.84 -29.30
C ILE A 45 13.98 -7.14 -28.73
N LEU A 46 12.93 -7.03 -27.92
CA LEU A 46 12.23 -8.18 -27.34
C LEU A 46 11.59 -9.06 -28.42
N SER A 47 11.06 -8.47 -29.50
CA SER A 47 10.48 -9.21 -30.63
C SER A 47 11.54 -10.01 -31.39
N ASP A 48 12.73 -9.44 -31.56
CA ASP A 48 13.89 -10.14 -32.12
C ASP A 48 14.33 -11.29 -31.19
N MET A 49 14.47 -11.03 -29.89
CA MET A 49 14.82 -12.05 -28.89
C MET A 49 13.81 -13.21 -28.88
N LYS A 50 12.51 -12.91 -28.95
CA LYS A 50 11.43 -13.91 -29.02
C LYS A 50 11.62 -14.83 -30.22
N SER A 51 11.95 -14.26 -31.38
CA SER A 51 12.18 -15.02 -32.62
C SER A 51 13.42 -15.91 -32.51
N CYS A 52 14.52 -15.40 -31.96
CA CYS A 52 15.74 -16.18 -31.70
C CYS A 52 15.47 -17.36 -30.74
N LEU A 53 14.80 -17.11 -29.62
CA LEU A 53 14.48 -18.12 -28.61
C LEU A 53 13.49 -19.17 -29.12
N THR A 54 12.55 -18.79 -30.00
CA THR A 54 11.65 -19.75 -30.66
C THR A 54 12.44 -20.76 -31.50
N ASN A 55 13.35 -20.27 -32.34
CA ASN A 55 14.20 -21.14 -33.17
C ASN A 55 15.11 -22.04 -32.32
N LEU A 56 15.64 -21.53 -31.21
CA LEU A 56 16.43 -22.32 -30.26
C LEU A 56 15.59 -23.42 -29.62
N LYS A 57 14.39 -23.10 -29.14
CA LYS A 57 13.47 -24.06 -28.52
C LYS A 57 13.14 -25.21 -29.47
N ASP A 58 12.94 -24.93 -30.76
CA ASP A 58 12.68 -25.95 -31.79
C ASP A 58 13.91 -26.83 -32.11
N SER A 59 15.11 -26.30 -31.88
CA SER A 59 16.38 -27.00 -32.18
C SER A 59 16.87 -27.92 -31.05
N VAL A 60 16.38 -27.70 -29.83
CA VAL A 60 16.80 -28.44 -28.62
C VAL A 60 15.73 -29.47 -28.25
N ARG A 61 16.16 -30.66 -27.82
CA ARG A 61 15.23 -31.71 -27.36
C ARG A 61 14.68 -31.35 -25.99
N SER A 62 13.41 -31.65 -25.72
CA SER A 62 12.77 -31.39 -24.42
C SER A 62 13.44 -32.07 -23.22
N SER A 63 14.22 -33.13 -23.44
CA SER A 63 14.98 -33.83 -22.40
C SER A 63 16.33 -33.18 -22.07
N ASP A 64 16.75 -32.16 -22.83
CA ASP A 64 18.03 -31.48 -22.65
C ASP A 64 17.90 -30.49 -21.48
N PRO A 65 18.82 -30.48 -20.50
CA PRO A 65 18.79 -29.49 -19.42
C PRO A 65 18.77 -28.03 -19.91
N LEU A 66 19.32 -27.75 -21.10
CA LEU A 66 19.30 -26.42 -21.72
C LEU A 66 17.88 -26.00 -22.14
N PHE A 67 16.99 -26.95 -22.40
CA PHE A 67 15.61 -26.67 -22.81
C PHE A 67 14.86 -25.87 -21.75
N GLU A 68 15.03 -26.22 -20.47
CA GLU A 68 14.38 -25.54 -19.35
C GLU A 68 14.88 -24.09 -19.20
N GLU A 69 16.15 -23.85 -19.47
CA GLU A 69 16.73 -22.51 -19.46
C GLU A 69 16.21 -21.66 -20.63
N ILE A 70 16.19 -22.21 -21.84
CA ILE A 70 15.64 -21.54 -23.02
C ILE A 70 14.14 -21.24 -22.82
N GLU A 71 13.41 -22.16 -22.20
CA GLU A 71 11.99 -21.96 -21.90
C GLU A 71 11.79 -20.80 -20.92
N ALA A 72 12.55 -20.75 -19.82
CA ALA A 72 12.53 -19.65 -18.85
C ALA A 72 12.87 -18.30 -19.50
N MET A 73 13.91 -18.25 -20.36
CA MET A 73 14.27 -17.06 -21.12
C MET A 73 13.14 -16.64 -22.08
N TYR A 74 12.51 -17.59 -22.76
CA TYR A 74 11.41 -17.33 -23.69
C TYR A 74 10.18 -16.76 -22.97
N GLY A 75 9.77 -17.35 -21.85
CA GLY A 75 8.67 -16.80 -21.06
C GLY A 75 8.99 -15.44 -20.45
N SER A 76 10.25 -15.18 -20.08
CA SER A 76 10.69 -13.85 -19.64
C SER A 76 10.50 -12.80 -20.72
N VAL A 77 10.84 -13.12 -21.97
CA VAL A 77 10.61 -12.22 -23.12
C VAL A 77 9.11 -12.01 -23.36
N LEU A 78 8.29 -13.06 -23.30
CA LEU A 78 6.83 -12.93 -23.42
C LEU A 78 6.24 -12.06 -22.30
N LEU A 79 6.68 -12.24 -21.07
CA LEU A 79 6.27 -11.42 -19.93
C LEU A 79 6.60 -9.94 -20.18
N LEU A 80 7.84 -9.64 -20.57
CA LEU A 80 8.28 -8.26 -20.82
C LEU A 80 7.54 -7.62 -22.00
N LEU A 81 7.30 -8.36 -23.09
CA LEU A 81 6.44 -7.90 -24.19
C LEU A 81 5.02 -7.61 -23.72
N GLY A 82 4.48 -8.47 -22.86
CA GLY A 82 3.16 -8.29 -22.26
C GLY A 82 3.07 -7.02 -21.42
N ILE A 83 4.03 -6.82 -20.51
CA ILE A 83 4.12 -5.61 -19.66
C ILE A 83 4.24 -4.36 -20.52
N VAL A 84 5.16 -4.35 -21.48
CA VAL A 84 5.37 -3.20 -22.37
C VAL A 84 4.09 -2.86 -23.12
N ALA A 85 3.41 -3.85 -23.70
CA ALA A 85 2.15 -3.64 -24.40
C ALA A 85 1.03 -3.10 -23.48
N LEU A 86 0.93 -3.58 -22.24
CA LEU A 86 -0.04 -3.04 -21.28
C LEU A 86 0.26 -1.58 -20.93
N GLU A 87 1.54 -1.26 -20.71
CA GLU A 87 1.97 0.10 -20.37
C GLU A 87 1.90 1.09 -21.54
N THR A 88 1.89 0.60 -22.79
CA THR A 88 1.62 1.39 -24.00
C THR A 88 0.15 1.35 -24.44
N GLU A 89 -0.75 0.90 -23.55
CA GLU A 89 -2.21 0.84 -23.74
C GLU A 89 -2.68 -0.16 -24.83
N GLU A 90 -1.80 -1.04 -25.30
CA GLU A 90 -2.09 -2.13 -26.26
C GLU A 90 -2.65 -3.38 -25.53
N LEU A 91 -3.78 -3.20 -24.84
CA LEU A 91 -4.31 -4.17 -23.87
C LEU A 91 -4.51 -5.60 -24.40
N ALA A 92 -4.97 -5.73 -25.66
CA ALA A 92 -5.22 -7.05 -26.27
C ALA A 92 -3.90 -7.79 -26.56
N THR A 93 -2.89 -7.07 -27.07
CA THR A 93 -1.55 -7.61 -27.32
C THR A 93 -0.86 -7.98 -26.02
N GLY A 94 -1.01 -7.14 -24.99
CA GLY A 94 -0.50 -7.43 -23.65
C GLY A 94 -1.11 -8.71 -23.07
N GLU A 95 -2.43 -8.86 -23.13
CA GLU A 95 -3.13 -10.08 -22.72
C GLU A 95 -2.62 -11.31 -23.47
N GLU A 96 -2.52 -11.24 -24.80
CA GLU A 96 -2.06 -12.35 -25.62
C GLU A 96 -0.65 -12.81 -25.22
N HIS A 97 0.29 -11.88 -25.04
CA HIS A 97 1.64 -12.22 -24.61
C HIS A 97 1.69 -12.83 -23.20
N LEU A 98 0.93 -12.30 -22.26
CA LEU A 98 0.88 -12.82 -20.88
C LEU A 98 0.21 -14.21 -20.81
N MET A 99 -0.86 -14.44 -21.58
CA MET A 99 -1.50 -15.76 -21.66
C MET A 99 -0.57 -16.79 -22.29
N ASN A 100 0.15 -16.42 -23.35
CA ASN A 100 1.18 -17.28 -23.95
C ASN A 100 2.34 -17.55 -22.98
N CYS A 101 2.72 -16.56 -22.17
CA CYS A 101 3.72 -16.72 -21.12
C CYS A 101 3.29 -17.77 -20.09
N LEU A 102 2.05 -17.69 -19.60
CA LEU A 102 1.52 -18.67 -18.64
C LEU A 102 1.43 -20.07 -19.25
N ALA A 103 0.95 -20.20 -20.49
CA ALA A 103 0.86 -21.49 -21.17
C ALA A 103 2.23 -22.15 -21.37
N CYS A 104 3.28 -21.36 -21.60
CA CYS A 104 4.65 -21.88 -21.72
C CYS A 104 5.26 -22.30 -20.37
N MET A 105 4.65 -21.91 -19.25
CA MET A 105 5.16 -22.11 -17.89
C MET A 105 4.27 -23.01 -17.04
N GLU A 106 3.25 -23.63 -17.64
CA GLU A 106 2.30 -24.50 -16.94
C GLU A 106 3.02 -25.70 -16.31
N ASP A 107 3.95 -26.31 -17.06
CA ASP A 107 4.83 -27.35 -16.57
C ASP A 107 5.91 -26.76 -15.64
N GLN A 108 5.92 -27.23 -14.40
CA GLN A 108 6.88 -26.84 -13.36
C GLN A 108 6.86 -25.33 -13.04
N SER A 109 5.67 -24.75 -12.89
CA SER A 109 5.49 -23.34 -12.50
C SER A 109 6.21 -22.93 -11.20
N MET A 110 6.46 -23.89 -10.29
CA MET A 110 7.23 -23.72 -9.05
C MET A 110 8.75 -23.85 -9.23
N HIS A 111 9.27 -24.03 -10.44
CA HIS A 111 10.71 -24.07 -10.66
C HIS A 111 11.34 -22.69 -10.37
N PRO A 112 12.52 -22.60 -9.71
CA PRO A 112 13.15 -21.32 -9.36
C PRO A 112 13.37 -20.35 -10.52
N LYS A 113 13.60 -20.85 -11.74
CA LYS A 113 13.73 -20.03 -12.97
C LYS A 113 12.38 -19.54 -13.54
N LYS A 114 11.25 -20.12 -13.12
CA LYS A 114 9.91 -19.90 -13.70
C LYS A 114 8.97 -19.13 -12.77
N VAL A 115 9.06 -19.36 -11.46
CA VAL A 115 8.06 -18.86 -10.49
C VAL A 115 7.85 -17.34 -10.52
N LEU A 116 8.93 -16.56 -10.64
CA LEU A 116 8.83 -15.09 -10.72
C LEU A 116 8.14 -14.62 -12.01
N ILE A 117 8.39 -15.33 -13.12
CA ILE A 117 7.76 -15.03 -14.41
C ILE A 117 6.25 -15.25 -14.29
N VAL A 118 5.84 -16.39 -13.73
CA VAL A 118 4.43 -16.75 -13.54
C VAL A 118 3.73 -15.78 -12.60
N LEU A 119 4.32 -15.48 -11.44
CA LEU A 119 3.75 -14.52 -10.48
C LEU A 119 3.57 -13.13 -11.08
N ARG A 120 4.57 -12.62 -11.82
CA ARG A 120 4.47 -11.33 -12.50
C ARG A 120 3.38 -11.35 -13.58
N ALA A 121 3.28 -12.42 -14.37
CA ALA A 121 2.24 -12.55 -15.38
C ALA A 121 0.82 -12.58 -14.78
N LEU A 122 0.62 -13.34 -13.70
CA LEU A 122 -0.65 -13.40 -12.97
C LEU A 122 -1.03 -12.03 -12.38
N ASN A 123 -0.08 -11.31 -11.78
CA ASN A 123 -0.31 -9.96 -11.27
C ASN A 123 -0.73 -8.99 -12.38
N GLN A 124 -0.06 -9.02 -13.54
CA GLN A 124 -0.39 -8.17 -14.68
C GLN A 124 -1.76 -8.49 -15.29
N LEU A 125 -2.11 -9.77 -15.40
CA LEU A 125 -3.47 -10.18 -15.81
C LEU A 125 -4.51 -9.77 -14.78
N GLY A 126 -4.21 -9.91 -13.48
CA GLY A 126 -5.04 -9.41 -12.39
C GLY A 126 -5.34 -7.92 -12.54
N LEU A 127 -4.31 -7.10 -12.74
CA LEU A 127 -4.45 -5.67 -12.96
C LEU A 127 -5.26 -5.35 -14.23
N LEU A 128 -4.95 -6.00 -15.35
CA LEU A 128 -5.66 -5.82 -16.61
C LEU A 128 -7.17 -6.07 -16.48
N TRP A 129 -7.56 -7.19 -15.85
CA TRP A 129 -8.98 -7.50 -15.66
C TRP A 129 -9.67 -6.57 -14.67
N SER A 130 -8.94 -6.05 -13.68
CA SER A 130 -9.44 -5.00 -12.79
C SER A 130 -9.74 -3.71 -13.56
N GLN A 131 -8.84 -3.27 -14.45
CA GLN A 131 -9.04 -2.10 -15.32
C GLN A 131 -10.25 -2.27 -16.25
N ARG A 132 -10.53 -3.50 -16.69
CA ARG A 132 -11.74 -3.85 -17.47
C ARG A 132 -13.01 -3.98 -16.63
N SER A 133 -12.96 -3.65 -15.34
CA SER A 133 -14.07 -3.79 -14.39
C SER A 133 -14.59 -5.22 -14.20
N ASP A 134 -13.77 -6.23 -14.52
CA ASP A 134 -14.07 -7.65 -14.25
C ASP A 134 -13.32 -8.09 -12.99
N GLY A 135 -13.88 -7.71 -11.84
CA GLY A 135 -13.29 -8.04 -10.53
C GLY A 135 -13.20 -9.55 -10.27
N THR A 136 -14.08 -10.36 -10.87
CA THR A 136 -14.08 -11.82 -10.69
C THR A 136 -12.89 -12.47 -11.38
N LYS A 137 -12.62 -12.12 -12.65
CA LYS A 137 -11.42 -12.62 -13.34
C LYS A 137 -10.14 -12.09 -12.72
N SER A 138 -10.13 -10.81 -12.35
CA SER A 138 -9.01 -10.19 -11.67
C SER A 138 -8.65 -10.95 -10.38
N HIS A 139 -9.66 -11.20 -9.54
CA HIS A 139 -9.53 -12.01 -8.32
C HIS A 139 -9.00 -13.41 -8.62
N GLY A 140 -9.51 -14.08 -9.65
CA GLY A 140 -9.07 -15.43 -10.03
C GLY A 140 -7.57 -15.52 -10.37
N TYR A 141 -7.01 -14.52 -11.08
CA TYR A 141 -5.57 -14.49 -11.36
C TYR A 141 -4.73 -14.17 -10.11
N LEU A 142 -5.17 -13.20 -9.31
CA LEU A 142 -4.42 -12.79 -8.11
C LEU A 142 -4.45 -13.85 -7.00
N GLN A 143 -5.55 -14.60 -6.87
CA GLN A 143 -5.62 -15.74 -5.94
C GLN A 143 -4.67 -16.86 -6.38
N GLN A 144 -4.54 -17.12 -7.68
CA GLN A 144 -3.53 -18.05 -8.19
C GLN A 144 -2.11 -17.57 -7.86
N ALA A 145 -1.83 -16.28 -7.96
CA ALA A 145 -0.53 -15.71 -7.60
C ALA A 145 -0.23 -15.85 -6.10
N GLU A 146 -1.21 -15.57 -5.24
CA GLU A 146 -1.08 -15.74 -3.80
C GLU A 146 -0.81 -17.21 -3.44
N GLN A 147 -1.58 -18.13 -4.03
CA GLN A 147 -1.40 -19.57 -3.80
C GLN A 147 -0.02 -20.04 -4.26
N LEU A 148 0.43 -19.64 -5.46
CA LEU A 148 1.74 -20.02 -5.98
C LEU A 148 2.89 -19.53 -5.10
N TYR A 149 2.80 -18.32 -4.55
CA TYR A 149 3.81 -17.81 -3.61
C TYR A 149 3.85 -18.64 -2.33
N ASN A 150 2.70 -18.95 -1.74
CA ASN A 150 2.62 -19.77 -0.53
C ASN A 150 3.19 -21.17 -0.78
N ASP A 151 2.80 -21.82 -1.88
CA ASP A 151 3.29 -23.14 -2.24
C ASP A 151 4.80 -23.16 -2.48
N TYR A 152 5.34 -22.14 -3.17
CA TYR A 152 6.78 -22.02 -3.40
C TYR A 152 7.55 -21.82 -2.10
N THR A 153 7.11 -20.90 -1.24
CA THR A 153 7.78 -20.61 0.03
C THR A 153 7.72 -21.74 1.05
N ASP A 154 6.69 -22.59 0.99
CA ASP A 154 6.55 -23.76 1.85
C ASP A 154 7.33 -24.99 1.33
N GLN A 155 7.46 -25.15 0.02
CA GLN A 155 7.95 -26.39 -0.60
C GLN A 155 9.35 -26.28 -1.21
N VAL A 156 9.81 -25.06 -1.54
CA VAL A 156 11.06 -24.82 -2.26
C VAL A 156 11.98 -23.91 -1.43
N GLU A 157 13.16 -24.42 -1.08
CA GLU A 157 14.16 -23.64 -0.32
C GLU A 157 15.04 -22.74 -1.21
N GLU A 158 15.14 -23.08 -2.50
CA GLU A 158 15.94 -22.34 -3.47
C GLU A 158 15.41 -20.92 -3.68
N GLN A 159 16.31 -19.96 -3.88
CA GLN A 159 15.90 -18.60 -4.23
C GLN A 159 15.50 -18.54 -5.70
N PRO A 160 14.43 -17.80 -6.04
CA PRO A 160 14.01 -17.68 -7.42
C PRO A 160 14.99 -16.79 -8.20
N VAL A 161 15.13 -17.10 -9.49
CA VAL A 161 16.02 -16.36 -10.40
C VAL A 161 15.26 -15.19 -10.98
N ASP A 162 15.80 -13.98 -10.83
CA ASP A 162 15.23 -12.78 -11.43
C ASP A 162 15.14 -12.88 -12.96
N VAL A 163 14.14 -12.21 -13.53
CA VAL A 163 13.81 -12.24 -14.97
C VAL A 163 15.01 -11.83 -15.83
N TYR A 164 15.78 -10.82 -15.43
CA TYR A 164 16.97 -10.38 -16.17
C TYR A 164 18.19 -11.27 -15.88
N ALA A 165 18.29 -11.81 -14.66
CA ALA A 165 19.37 -12.71 -14.26
C ALA A 165 19.43 -14.00 -15.09
N LEU A 166 18.32 -14.44 -15.67
CA LEU A 166 18.27 -15.59 -16.60
C LEU A 166 19.17 -15.44 -17.83
N PHE A 167 19.56 -14.21 -18.18
CA PHE A 167 20.44 -13.92 -19.32
C PHE A 167 21.90 -13.67 -18.90
N THR A 168 22.18 -13.60 -17.59
CA THR A 168 23.50 -13.28 -17.03
C THR A 168 24.26 -14.53 -16.56
N SER A 169 25.58 -14.43 -16.44
CA SER A 169 26.39 -15.53 -15.89
C SER A 169 26.25 -15.62 -14.35
N PRO A 170 26.28 -16.83 -13.76
CA PRO A 170 26.14 -17.03 -12.32
C PRO A 170 27.11 -16.22 -11.45
N ASP A 171 28.31 -15.92 -11.96
CA ASP A 171 29.36 -15.21 -11.22
C ASP A 171 29.10 -13.71 -11.00
N GLN A 172 28.02 -13.16 -11.56
CA GLN A 172 27.71 -11.72 -11.53
C GLN A 172 26.49 -11.35 -10.68
N THR A 173 25.79 -12.31 -10.08
CA THR A 173 24.61 -12.01 -9.25
C THR A 173 25.02 -11.60 -7.83
N PRO A 174 24.77 -10.35 -7.41
CA PRO A 174 25.08 -9.94 -6.05
C PRO A 174 24.21 -10.71 -5.05
N ALA A 175 24.78 -11.03 -3.88
CA ALA A 175 24.04 -11.68 -2.81
C ALA A 175 22.89 -10.78 -2.34
N GLN A 176 21.66 -11.21 -2.56
CA GLN A 176 20.45 -10.52 -2.10
C GLN A 176 20.10 -10.96 -0.67
N THR A 177 19.68 -10.01 0.16
CA THR A 177 19.08 -10.35 1.45
C THR A 177 17.64 -10.84 1.23
N LYS A 178 17.05 -11.58 2.19
CA LYS A 178 15.63 -11.98 2.10
C LYS A 178 14.68 -10.78 1.91
N GLY A 179 15.01 -9.62 2.49
CA GLY A 179 14.20 -8.39 2.33
C GLY A 179 14.29 -7.77 0.94
N ASP A 180 15.37 -8.03 0.21
CA ASP A 180 15.58 -7.57 -1.16
C ASP A 180 15.13 -8.59 -2.22
N SER A 181 14.56 -9.72 -1.79
CA SER A 181 14.16 -10.80 -2.69
C SER A 181 13.09 -10.30 -3.68
N PRO A 182 13.30 -10.46 -4.99
CA PRO A 182 12.30 -10.15 -6.01
C PRO A 182 10.96 -10.85 -5.76
N LEU A 183 10.99 -12.02 -5.12
CA LEU A 183 9.79 -12.77 -4.75
C LEU A 183 8.92 -12.00 -3.75
N GLU A 184 9.56 -11.46 -2.70
CA GLU A 184 8.87 -10.72 -1.65
C GLU A 184 8.26 -9.43 -2.20
N LYS A 185 8.94 -8.77 -3.15
CA LYS A 185 8.44 -7.57 -3.84
C LYS A 185 7.24 -7.89 -4.72
N VAL A 186 7.33 -8.93 -5.56
CA VAL A 186 6.22 -9.34 -6.45
C VAL A 186 5.01 -9.77 -5.63
N HIS A 187 5.19 -10.52 -4.54
CA HIS A 187 4.07 -10.92 -3.69
C HIS A 187 3.44 -9.75 -2.93
N THR A 188 4.23 -8.77 -2.50
CA THR A 188 3.67 -7.54 -1.89
C THR A 188 2.75 -6.81 -2.87
N LEU A 189 3.09 -6.78 -4.16
CA LEU A 189 2.19 -6.27 -5.22
C LEU A 189 0.94 -7.15 -5.38
N THR A 190 1.06 -8.48 -5.28
CA THR A 190 -0.10 -9.38 -5.29
C THR A 190 -1.10 -9.02 -4.19
N LEU A 191 -0.63 -8.84 -2.95
CA LEU A 191 -1.50 -8.46 -1.83
C LEU A 191 -2.12 -7.07 -2.03
N TYR A 192 -1.34 -6.11 -2.54
CA TYR A 192 -1.83 -4.77 -2.87
C TYR A 192 -2.97 -4.81 -3.89
N TYR A 193 -2.82 -5.59 -4.97
CA TYR A 193 -3.87 -5.74 -5.97
C TYR A 193 -5.09 -6.51 -5.44
N LEU A 194 -4.88 -7.54 -4.61
CA LEU A 194 -5.98 -8.23 -3.93
C LEU A 194 -6.79 -7.27 -3.06
N ALA A 195 -6.12 -6.35 -2.35
CA ALA A 195 -6.81 -5.33 -1.55
C ALA A 195 -7.77 -4.49 -2.41
N GLN A 196 -7.32 -4.02 -3.58
CA GLN A 196 -8.15 -3.23 -4.50
C GLN A 196 -9.33 -4.04 -5.03
N VAL A 197 -9.09 -5.28 -5.46
CA VAL A 197 -10.11 -6.15 -6.05
C VAL A 197 -11.18 -6.55 -5.03
N TYR A 198 -10.79 -6.85 -3.79
CA TYR A 198 -11.79 -7.08 -2.73
C TYR A 198 -12.63 -5.84 -2.45
N GLY A 199 -12.06 -4.65 -2.58
CA GLY A 199 -12.80 -3.38 -2.50
C GLY A 199 -13.87 -3.27 -3.60
N THR A 200 -13.51 -3.55 -4.86
CA THR A 200 -14.46 -3.48 -5.98
C THR A 200 -15.52 -4.58 -5.96
N LEU A 201 -15.18 -5.75 -5.39
CA LEU A 201 -16.11 -6.86 -5.16
C LEU A 201 -17.05 -6.65 -3.96
N GLY A 202 -16.99 -5.49 -3.29
CA GLY A 202 -17.86 -5.17 -2.15
C GLY A 202 -17.48 -5.92 -0.87
N ASN A 203 -16.22 -6.32 -0.71
CA ASN A 203 -15.69 -6.93 0.51
C ASN A 203 -14.63 -6.03 1.16
N PRO A 204 -15.06 -4.92 1.81
CA PRO A 204 -14.15 -3.94 2.37
C PRO A 204 -13.34 -4.49 3.56
N LEU A 205 -13.86 -5.48 4.30
CA LEU A 205 -13.13 -6.10 5.41
C LEU A 205 -11.90 -6.87 4.91
N LYS A 206 -12.06 -7.72 3.90
CA LYS A 206 -10.90 -8.40 3.30
C LYS A 206 -9.94 -7.39 2.66
N SER A 207 -10.47 -6.38 1.96
CA SER A 207 -9.66 -5.30 1.41
C SER A 207 -8.75 -4.67 2.49
N ALA A 208 -9.31 -4.33 3.65
CA ALA A 208 -8.56 -3.76 4.76
C ALA A 208 -7.48 -4.69 5.33
N VAL A 209 -7.76 -6.00 5.42
CA VAL A 209 -6.77 -7.02 5.84
C VAL A 209 -5.60 -7.08 4.86
N TYR A 210 -5.86 -7.11 3.55
CA TYR A 210 -4.80 -7.08 2.53
C TYR A 210 -4.03 -5.76 2.51
N CYS A 211 -4.69 -4.62 2.74
CA CYS A 211 -4.02 -3.33 2.93
C CYS A 211 -3.05 -3.37 4.12
N HIS A 212 -3.48 -3.90 5.28
CA HIS A 212 -2.63 -4.07 6.44
C HIS A 212 -1.42 -4.96 6.13
N ASN A 213 -1.64 -6.13 5.52
CA ASN A 213 -0.56 -7.06 5.17
C ASN A 213 0.44 -6.45 4.19
N THR A 214 -0.03 -5.63 3.24
CA THR A 214 0.82 -4.87 2.32
C THR A 214 1.71 -3.88 3.09
N LEU A 215 1.12 -3.06 3.97
CA LEU A 215 1.86 -2.11 4.81
C LEU A 215 2.88 -2.81 5.72
N LYS A 216 2.49 -3.96 6.29
CA LYS A 216 3.35 -4.79 7.14
C LYS A 216 4.58 -5.29 6.38
N ARG A 217 4.38 -5.84 5.18
CA ARG A 217 5.48 -6.32 4.33
C ARG A 217 6.41 -5.20 3.87
N GLN A 218 5.86 -4.02 3.56
CA GLN A 218 6.66 -2.82 3.27
C GLN A 218 7.57 -2.43 4.44
N LEU A 219 7.09 -2.50 5.69
CA LEU A 219 7.95 -2.27 6.86
C LEU A 219 9.05 -3.33 6.99
N GLU A 220 8.71 -4.60 6.75
CA GLU A 220 9.65 -5.73 6.83
C GLU A 220 10.76 -5.63 5.78
N SER A 221 10.44 -5.19 4.55
CA SER A 221 11.42 -4.98 3.47
C SER A 221 12.16 -3.64 3.57
N LYS A 222 11.63 -2.68 4.35
CA LYS A 222 12.11 -1.29 4.40
C LYS A 222 12.07 -0.58 3.04
N ASP A 223 11.23 -1.05 2.13
CA ASP A 223 11.04 -0.51 0.78
C ASP A 223 9.69 0.21 0.70
N TYR A 224 9.66 1.49 1.12
CA TYR A 224 8.47 2.34 1.09
C TYR A 224 8.81 3.84 1.18
N ASP A 225 7.95 4.67 0.60
CA ASP A 225 7.93 6.12 0.86
C ASP A 225 7.25 6.37 2.22
N MET A 226 7.97 7.01 3.15
CA MET A 226 7.51 7.19 4.52
C MET A 226 6.23 8.02 4.62
N ILE A 227 6.08 9.02 3.75
CA ILE A 227 4.91 9.90 3.74
C ILE A 227 3.68 9.13 3.25
N GLU A 228 3.80 8.43 2.12
CA GLU A 228 2.71 7.63 1.55
C GLU A 228 2.32 6.49 2.47
N TRP A 229 3.29 5.81 3.07
CA TRP A 229 3.04 4.74 4.03
C TRP A 229 2.26 5.25 5.25
N ALA A 230 2.66 6.40 5.81
CA ALA A 230 1.95 6.99 6.95
C ALA A 230 0.51 7.38 6.60
N LEU A 231 0.27 7.95 5.42
CA LEU A 231 -1.08 8.29 4.96
C LEU A 231 -1.94 7.05 4.71
N ASN A 232 -1.38 6.00 4.12
CA ASN A 232 -2.10 4.75 3.89
C ASN A 232 -2.46 4.09 5.23
N SER A 233 -1.57 4.10 6.21
CA SER A 233 -1.85 3.62 7.58
C SER A 233 -2.96 4.45 8.24
N ALA A 234 -2.89 5.79 8.17
CA ALA A 234 -3.91 6.67 8.74
C ALA A 234 -5.28 6.53 8.04
N THR A 235 -5.29 6.31 6.73
CA THR A 235 -6.52 6.05 5.96
C THR A 235 -7.15 4.72 6.38
N LEU A 236 -6.33 3.67 6.56
CA LEU A 236 -6.80 2.38 7.03
C LEU A 236 -7.36 2.46 8.47
N ALA A 237 -6.76 3.30 9.32
CA ALA A 237 -7.31 3.58 10.65
C ALA A 237 -8.73 4.17 10.58
N GLN A 238 -9.05 5.01 9.59
CA GLN A 238 -10.41 5.53 9.43
C GLN A 238 -11.43 4.43 9.17
N PHE A 239 -11.09 3.46 8.33
CA PHE A 239 -11.93 2.29 8.12
C PHE A 239 -12.13 1.50 9.42
N PHE A 240 -11.07 1.29 10.20
CA PHE A 240 -11.18 0.57 11.48
C PHE A 240 -12.07 1.29 12.50
N MET A 241 -12.08 2.62 12.53
CA MET A 241 -12.99 3.39 13.38
C MET A 241 -14.46 3.13 13.02
N GLU A 242 -14.79 3.08 11.73
CA GLU A 242 -16.16 2.78 11.25
C GLU A 242 -16.60 1.36 11.63
N GLN A 243 -15.65 0.44 11.84
CA GLN A 243 -15.90 -0.93 12.30
C GLN A 243 -15.83 -1.08 13.83
N ASN A 244 -15.76 0.02 14.61
CA ASN A 244 -15.54 0.02 16.06
C ASN A 244 -14.23 -0.69 16.51
N ALA A 245 -13.27 -0.88 15.61
CA ALA A 245 -11.97 -1.49 15.88
C ALA A 245 -10.96 -0.44 16.39
N PHE A 246 -11.30 0.20 17.51
CA PHE A 246 -10.54 1.33 18.06
C PHE A 246 -9.10 0.99 18.44
N ARG A 247 -8.83 -0.26 18.83
CA ARG A 247 -7.47 -0.73 19.11
C ARG A 247 -6.60 -0.70 17.85
N GLN A 248 -7.12 -1.23 16.74
CA GLN A 248 -6.45 -1.26 15.45
C GLN A 248 -6.32 0.15 14.87
N ALA A 249 -7.36 0.98 14.97
CA ALA A 249 -7.32 2.37 14.51
C ALA A 249 -6.23 3.17 15.24
N ARG A 250 -6.20 3.11 16.58
CA ARG A 250 -5.16 3.77 17.41
C ARG A 250 -3.77 3.28 17.05
N HIS A 251 -3.60 1.97 16.88
CA HIS A 251 -2.32 1.37 16.51
C HIS A 251 -1.82 1.88 15.14
N HIS A 252 -2.69 1.96 14.14
CA HIS A 252 -2.31 2.43 12.79
C HIS A 252 -2.03 3.94 12.75
N LEU A 253 -2.78 4.75 13.50
CA LEU A 253 -2.47 6.18 13.65
C LEU A 253 -1.16 6.41 14.41
N SER A 254 -0.89 5.60 15.43
CA SER A 254 0.38 5.61 16.18
C SER A 254 1.55 5.27 15.25
N ALA A 255 1.39 4.24 14.42
CA ALA A 255 2.39 3.88 13.42
C ALA A 255 2.61 4.97 12.38
N ALA A 256 1.54 5.63 11.92
CA ALA A 256 1.63 6.76 11.00
C ALA A 256 2.43 7.92 11.61
N SER A 257 2.10 8.32 12.85
CA SER A 257 2.84 9.36 13.57
C SER A 257 4.30 8.98 13.81
N TYR A 258 4.59 7.74 14.22
CA TYR A 258 5.95 7.25 14.39
C TYR A 258 6.78 7.36 13.10
N VAL A 259 6.22 6.93 11.97
CA VAL A 259 6.93 6.98 10.68
C VAL A 259 7.15 8.43 10.22
N LEU A 260 6.20 9.34 10.44
CA LEU A 260 6.39 10.76 10.14
C LEU A 260 7.45 11.42 11.03
N ASP A 261 7.47 11.11 12.32
CA ASP A 261 8.49 11.64 13.25
C ASP A 261 9.89 11.12 12.89
N LYS A 262 9.98 9.85 12.49
CA LYS A 262 11.22 9.28 11.95
C LYS A 262 11.64 9.99 10.67
N HIS A 263 10.71 10.25 9.76
CA HIS A 263 10.99 10.98 8.52
C HIS A 263 11.50 12.40 8.81
N ASP A 264 10.90 13.10 9.77
CA ASP A 264 11.38 14.43 10.22
C ASP A 264 12.83 14.37 10.71
N GLN A 265 13.18 13.36 11.51
CA GLN A 265 14.55 13.15 11.99
C GLN A 265 15.52 12.90 10.83
N GLU A 266 15.13 12.10 9.83
CA GLU A 266 15.95 11.86 8.63
C GLU A 266 16.15 13.15 7.81
N LEU A 267 15.11 13.97 7.65
CA LEU A 267 15.20 15.27 6.97
C LEU A 267 16.13 16.27 7.66
N GLN A 268 16.40 16.13 8.97
CA GLN A 268 17.36 16.98 9.67
C GLN A 268 18.82 16.68 9.28
N THR A 269 19.08 15.51 8.72
CA THR A 269 20.44 15.03 8.39
C THR A 269 20.68 14.81 6.90
N ILE A 270 19.64 14.93 6.08
CA ILE A 270 19.73 14.67 4.64
C ILE A 270 20.56 15.75 3.93
N GLU A 271 21.49 15.31 3.07
CA GLU A 271 22.23 16.20 2.19
C GLU A 271 21.48 16.29 0.84
N CYS A 272 20.78 17.41 0.63
CA CYS A 272 20.14 17.74 -0.64
C CYS A 272 20.17 19.25 -0.89
N SER A 273 19.67 19.69 -2.05
CA SER A 273 19.55 21.13 -2.32
C SER A 273 18.56 21.77 -1.35
N GLU A 274 18.71 23.08 -1.12
CA GLU A 274 17.83 23.84 -0.22
C GLU A 274 16.37 23.82 -0.71
N GLU A 275 16.17 23.89 -2.04
CA GLU A 275 14.86 23.82 -2.68
C GLU A 275 14.21 22.44 -2.48
N GLU A 276 14.97 21.36 -2.68
CA GLU A 276 14.47 20.00 -2.42
C GLU A 276 14.13 19.77 -0.95
N LEU A 277 14.95 20.31 -0.04
CA LEU A 277 14.72 20.18 1.40
C LEU A 277 13.43 20.89 1.81
N GLU A 278 13.21 22.11 1.31
CA GLU A 278 11.99 22.86 1.62
C GLU A 278 10.75 22.15 1.05
N ALA A 279 10.82 21.62 -0.17
CA ALA A 279 9.74 20.84 -0.76
C ALA A 279 9.40 19.58 0.08
N LYS A 280 10.43 18.87 0.58
CA LYS A 280 10.23 17.71 1.47
C LYS A 280 9.62 18.10 2.81
N LYS A 281 10.10 19.19 3.43
CA LYS A 281 9.54 19.71 4.67
C LYS A 281 8.10 20.15 4.50
N GLU A 282 7.76 20.78 3.39
CA GLU A 282 6.39 21.19 3.10
C GLU A 282 5.47 19.99 2.93
N ARG A 283 5.92 18.96 2.18
CA ARG A 283 5.20 17.69 2.07
C ARG A 283 4.97 17.05 3.45
N LEU A 284 5.99 17.05 4.32
CA LEU A 284 5.86 16.53 5.69
C LEU A 284 4.87 17.34 6.53
N LYS A 285 4.94 18.69 6.51
CA LYS A 285 3.99 19.55 7.24
C LYS A 285 2.55 19.28 6.81
N HIS A 286 2.31 19.21 5.51
CA HIS A 286 0.99 18.91 4.95
C HIS A 286 0.48 17.56 5.45
N ARG A 287 1.28 16.49 5.29
CA ARG A 287 0.82 15.14 5.63
C ARG A 287 0.78 14.89 7.14
N GLY A 288 1.61 15.58 7.91
CA GLY A 288 1.48 15.65 9.36
C GLY A 288 0.14 16.26 9.79
N ALA A 289 -0.31 17.33 9.12
CA ALA A 289 -1.62 17.92 9.37
C ALA A 289 -2.78 16.98 9.00
N ASP A 290 -2.67 16.22 7.90
CA ASP A 290 -3.63 15.16 7.54
C ASP A 290 -3.75 14.10 8.65
N VAL A 291 -2.62 13.59 9.14
CA VAL A 291 -2.60 12.59 10.23
C VAL A 291 -3.16 13.16 11.53
N ALA A 292 -2.86 14.42 11.86
CA ALA A 292 -3.42 15.09 13.03
C ALA A 292 -4.95 15.22 12.95
N ARG A 293 -5.52 15.50 11.76
CA ARG A 293 -6.99 15.46 11.56
C ARG A 293 -7.57 14.06 11.75
N CYS A 294 -6.85 13.01 11.31
CA CYS A 294 -7.29 11.63 11.52
C CYS A 294 -7.32 11.27 13.02
N TRP A 295 -6.33 11.71 13.79
CA TRP A 295 -6.32 11.57 15.26
C TRP A 295 -7.45 12.35 15.94
N ALA A 296 -7.74 13.58 15.51
CA ALA A 296 -8.87 14.33 16.02
C ALA A 296 -10.19 13.60 15.77
N LYS A 297 -10.39 13.09 14.55
CA LYS A 297 -11.55 12.29 14.16
C LYS A 297 -11.66 11.02 15.00
N TYR A 298 -10.54 10.38 15.36
CA TYR A 298 -10.51 9.24 16.27
C TYR A 298 -11.15 9.52 17.61
N GLY A 299 -10.71 10.56 18.32
CA GLY A 299 -11.31 10.86 19.61
C GLY A 299 -12.74 11.38 19.50
N ILE A 300 -13.11 12.08 18.41
CA ILE A 300 -14.50 12.48 18.15
C ILE A 300 -15.41 11.25 18.03
N VAL A 301 -15.03 10.28 17.18
CA VAL A 301 -15.79 9.04 16.97
C VAL A 301 -15.82 8.21 18.24
N LEU A 302 -14.70 8.10 18.97
CA LEU A 302 -14.65 7.37 20.23
C LEU A 302 -15.60 7.97 21.28
N LEU A 303 -15.60 9.30 21.44
CA LEU A 303 -16.48 9.99 22.38
C LEU A 303 -17.96 9.89 21.97
N SER A 304 -18.27 10.06 20.69
CA SER A 304 -19.66 9.95 20.20
C SER A 304 -20.20 8.54 20.38
N THR A 305 -19.42 7.51 20.01
CA THR A 305 -19.86 6.12 20.16
C THR A 305 -19.95 5.71 21.64
N SER A 306 -19.06 6.23 22.49
CA SER A 306 -19.13 6.01 23.94
C SER A 306 -20.39 6.62 24.56
N ARG A 307 -20.74 7.86 24.16
CA ARG A 307 -22.00 8.51 24.54
C ARG A 307 -23.19 7.68 24.10
N ASP A 308 -23.27 7.34 22.82
CA ASP A 308 -24.45 6.66 22.25
C ASP A 308 -24.66 5.31 22.95
N ARG A 309 -23.58 4.58 23.23
CA ARG A 309 -23.62 3.35 24.05
C ARG A 309 -24.19 3.57 25.46
N LEU A 310 -23.82 4.66 26.13
CA LEU A 310 -24.31 4.97 27.49
C LEU A 310 -25.79 5.34 27.49
N MET A 311 -26.23 6.14 26.52
CA MET A 311 -27.65 6.49 26.35
C MET A 311 -28.52 5.24 26.14
N GLU A 312 -28.05 4.28 25.36
CA GLU A 312 -28.76 3.02 25.11
C GLU A 312 -28.85 2.10 26.34
N ALA A 313 -27.83 2.15 27.21
CA ALA A 313 -27.83 1.40 28.47
C ALA A 313 -28.85 1.97 29.45
N GLU A 314 -28.98 3.29 29.53
CA GLU A 314 -29.99 3.97 30.36
C GLU A 314 -31.43 3.70 29.88
N GLU A 315 -31.64 3.58 28.57
CA GLU A 315 -32.94 3.23 27.97
C GLU A 315 -33.34 1.75 28.17
N GLY A 316 -32.54 0.96 28.90
CA GLY A 316 -32.85 -0.43 29.26
C GLY A 316 -32.71 -1.43 28.11
N GLN A 317 -32.02 -1.07 27.02
CA GLN A 317 -31.88 -1.88 25.82
C GLN A 317 -30.67 -2.83 25.85
N SER A 318 -29.82 -2.76 26.88
CA SER A 318 -28.68 -3.68 27.04
C SER A 318 -28.30 -3.88 28.51
N GLY A 319 -27.98 -5.12 28.89
CA GLY A 319 -27.27 -5.40 30.14
C GLY A 319 -25.81 -4.97 30.06
N ASP A 320 -25.04 -5.16 31.14
CA ASP A 320 -23.64 -4.72 31.35
C ASP A 320 -22.60 -5.18 30.29
N ALA A 321 -23.02 -5.94 29.28
CA ALA A 321 -22.17 -6.45 28.20
C ALA A 321 -22.22 -5.54 26.97
N THR A 322 -21.04 -5.25 26.38
CA THR A 322 -20.94 -4.48 25.13
C THR A 322 -21.82 -5.08 24.02
N PRO A 323 -22.75 -4.29 23.44
CA PRO A 323 -23.63 -4.72 22.36
C PRO A 323 -22.86 -5.36 21.20
N GLN A 324 -23.41 -6.41 20.61
CA GLN A 324 -22.73 -7.15 19.55
C GLN A 324 -22.39 -6.28 18.32
N ARG A 325 -23.22 -5.28 18.01
CA ARG A 325 -22.97 -4.30 16.94
C ARG A 325 -21.75 -3.39 17.16
N LEU A 326 -21.33 -3.23 18.42
CA LEU A 326 -20.16 -2.43 18.80
C LEU A 326 -18.89 -3.28 18.89
N ARG A 327 -19.00 -4.61 18.68
CA ARG A 327 -17.84 -5.48 18.63
C ARG A 327 -17.24 -5.40 17.22
N PRO A 328 -15.92 -5.19 17.11
CA PRO A 328 -15.28 -5.18 15.81
C PRO A 328 -15.34 -6.58 15.17
N PRO A 329 -15.35 -6.66 13.82
CA PRO A 329 -15.22 -7.91 13.09
C PRO A 329 -13.96 -8.69 13.51
N GLY A 330 -14.10 -10.01 13.62
CA GLY A 330 -13.02 -10.89 14.09
C GLY A 330 -11.81 -10.91 13.16
N GLU A 331 -12.04 -10.68 11.86
CA GLU A 331 -11.02 -10.58 10.82
C GLU A 331 -10.02 -9.44 11.04
N LEU A 332 -10.42 -8.41 11.80
CA LEU A 332 -9.56 -7.27 12.14
C LEU A 332 -8.71 -7.53 13.39
N SER A 333 -8.94 -8.65 14.08
CA SER A 333 -8.16 -9.01 15.26
C SER A 333 -6.71 -9.31 14.87
N GLY A 334 -5.76 -8.75 15.63
CA GLY A 334 -4.33 -9.04 15.43
C GLY A 334 -3.63 -8.27 14.32
N LEU A 335 -4.30 -7.33 13.64
CA LEU A 335 -3.66 -6.44 12.67
C LEU A 335 -2.75 -5.43 13.38
N GLN A 336 -1.47 -5.79 13.54
CA GLN A 336 -0.45 -5.05 14.27
C GLN A 336 0.92 -5.08 13.57
N PHE A 337 1.68 -4.00 13.74
CA PHE A 337 3.05 -3.83 13.25
C PHE A 337 4.05 -4.12 14.39
N SER A 338 4.48 -5.37 14.50
CA SER A 338 5.38 -5.80 15.58
C SER A 338 6.81 -5.23 15.50
N LEU A 339 7.18 -4.61 14.38
CA LEU A 339 8.50 -3.99 14.19
C LEU A 339 8.59 -2.56 14.76
N LEU A 340 7.47 -1.98 15.22
CA LEU A 340 7.40 -0.60 15.67
C LEU A 340 7.13 -0.54 17.18
N GLU A 341 7.90 0.29 17.88
CA GLU A 341 7.68 0.60 19.30
C GLU A 341 6.78 1.83 19.42
N LEU A 342 5.49 1.61 19.69
CA LEU A 342 4.45 2.65 19.56
C LEU A 342 3.90 3.18 20.88
N SER A 343 4.38 2.71 22.04
CA SER A 343 3.81 3.03 23.36
C SER A 343 3.67 4.53 23.62
N VAL A 344 4.67 5.34 23.21
CA VAL A 344 4.66 6.81 23.40
C VAL A 344 3.48 7.49 22.69
N TYR A 345 2.98 6.92 21.61
CA TYR A 345 1.83 7.41 20.86
C TYR A 345 0.53 6.77 21.36
N GLU A 346 0.59 5.46 21.57
CA GLU A 346 -0.54 4.66 22.02
C GLU A 346 -1.05 5.11 23.41
N ASP A 347 -0.16 5.41 24.35
CA ASP A 347 -0.52 5.77 25.73
C ASP A 347 -1.16 7.17 25.84
N GLN A 348 -1.15 7.98 24.77
CA GLN A 348 -1.77 9.31 24.76
C GLN A 348 -3.29 9.23 24.82
N VAL A 349 -3.90 8.19 24.26
CA VAL A 349 -5.36 8.06 24.14
C VAL A 349 -5.81 6.61 24.30
N THR A 350 -6.94 6.41 24.97
CA THR A 350 -7.52 5.08 25.18
C THR A 350 -8.09 4.50 23.88
N ASP A 351 -8.04 3.16 23.73
CA ASP A 351 -8.78 2.40 22.71
C ASP A 351 -10.10 1.82 23.21
N SER A 352 -10.41 2.05 24.47
CA SER A 352 -11.63 1.56 25.12
C SER A 352 -12.66 2.68 25.21
N PHE A 353 -13.94 2.30 25.07
CA PHE A 353 -15.03 3.25 25.22
C PHE A 353 -15.00 3.94 26.58
N VAL A 354 -15.23 5.25 26.55
CA VAL A 354 -15.19 6.16 27.68
C VAL A 354 -16.44 5.99 28.55
N LEU A 355 -16.27 6.15 29.86
CA LEU A 355 -17.34 6.08 30.86
C LEU A 355 -17.44 7.32 31.72
N THR A 356 -16.30 7.93 32.06
CA THR A 356 -16.24 9.05 33.02
C THR A 356 -15.87 10.36 32.32
N TYR A 357 -16.15 11.47 32.99
CA TYR A 357 -15.69 12.79 32.56
C TYR A 357 -14.17 12.87 32.43
N ASP A 358 -13.42 12.31 33.37
CA ASP A 358 -11.96 12.40 33.40
C ASP A 358 -11.32 11.66 32.20
N ASP A 359 -11.87 10.49 31.86
CA ASP A 359 -11.49 9.76 30.66
C ASP A 359 -11.85 10.56 29.39
N ALA A 360 -13.08 11.10 29.32
CA ALA A 360 -13.53 11.92 28.21
C ALA A 360 -12.67 13.17 28.00
N ARG A 361 -12.29 13.82 29.11
CA ARG A 361 -11.43 14.99 29.14
C ARG A 361 -10.03 14.66 28.65
N THR A 362 -9.51 13.48 28.96
CA THR A 362 -8.20 13.04 28.45
C THR A 362 -8.22 12.89 26.93
N VAL A 363 -9.26 12.24 26.37
CA VAL A 363 -9.45 12.16 24.91
C VAL A 363 -9.60 13.56 24.30
N PHE A 364 -10.41 14.41 24.93
CA PHE A 364 -10.65 15.78 24.50
C PHE A 364 -9.35 16.61 24.40
N LEU A 365 -8.49 16.57 25.41
CA LEU A 365 -7.27 17.36 25.44
C LEU A 365 -6.30 16.96 24.32
N ASN A 366 -6.16 15.66 24.06
CA ASN A 366 -5.33 15.17 22.95
C ASN A 366 -5.93 15.59 21.58
N CYS A 367 -7.24 15.44 21.39
CA CYS A 367 -7.91 15.93 20.18
C CYS A 367 -7.74 17.43 19.98
N GLN A 368 -7.81 18.22 21.04
CA GLN A 368 -7.58 19.66 20.98
C GLN A 368 -6.16 19.98 20.50
N GLN A 369 -5.16 19.23 20.96
CA GLN A 369 -3.78 19.37 20.51
C GLN A 369 -3.63 19.02 19.03
N TRP A 370 -4.17 17.88 18.58
CA TRP A 370 -4.09 17.46 17.17
C TRP A 370 -4.83 18.42 16.23
N LEU A 371 -6.02 18.90 16.60
CA LEU A 371 -6.70 19.96 15.85
C LEU A 371 -5.89 21.25 15.83
N GLY A 372 -5.14 21.55 16.90
CA GLY A 372 -4.21 22.67 16.96
C GLY A 372 -3.08 22.53 15.95
N GLN A 373 -2.46 21.35 15.88
CA GLN A 373 -1.43 21.02 14.90
C GLN A 373 -1.95 21.14 13.47
N ALA A 374 -3.11 20.56 13.17
CA ALA A 374 -3.72 20.64 11.84
C ALA A 374 -4.00 22.09 11.42
N LYS A 375 -4.46 22.93 12.35
CA LYS A 375 -4.77 24.34 12.11
C LYS A 375 -3.53 25.20 11.78
N LEU A 376 -2.32 24.76 12.15
CA LEU A 376 -1.08 25.45 11.77
C LEU A 376 -0.82 25.40 10.26
N TYR A 377 -1.25 24.31 9.61
CA TYR A 377 -1.13 24.13 8.16
C TYR A 377 -2.40 24.59 7.43
N TYR A 378 -3.57 24.11 7.85
CA TYR A 378 -4.86 24.47 7.26
C TYR A 378 -5.36 25.81 7.79
N THR A 379 -4.75 26.89 7.32
CA THR A 379 -5.13 28.28 7.63
C THR A 379 -6.40 28.68 6.89
N LEU A 380 -7.07 29.74 7.35
CA LEU A 380 -8.24 30.27 6.64
C LEU A 380 -7.84 30.85 5.28
N ASP A 381 -6.66 31.48 5.19
CA ASP A 381 -6.17 32.15 3.99
C ASP A 381 -5.81 31.16 2.87
N ASP A 382 -5.09 30.09 3.20
CA ASP A 382 -4.58 29.14 2.22
C ASP A 382 -5.56 27.99 1.97
N HIS A 383 -6.31 27.59 3.01
CA HIS A 383 -7.11 26.36 3.03
C HIS A 383 -8.47 26.54 3.71
N ALA A 384 -9.22 27.58 3.32
CA ALA A 384 -10.47 28.00 3.95
C ALA A 384 -11.46 26.85 4.25
N SER A 385 -11.70 25.95 3.30
CA SER A 385 -12.65 24.84 3.49
C SER A 385 -12.21 23.85 4.56
N ASP A 386 -10.93 23.50 4.59
CA ASP A 386 -10.40 22.58 5.60
C ASP A 386 -10.25 23.26 6.96
N HIS A 387 -9.93 24.55 6.99
CA HIS A 387 -9.97 25.35 8.21
C HIS A 387 -11.36 25.35 8.85
N VAL A 388 -12.41 25.61 8.06
CA VAL A 388 -13.80 25.57 8.52
C VAL A 388 -14.13 24.20 9.10
N ARG A 389 -13.73 23.10 8.43
CA ARG A 389 -13.94 21.73 8.93
C ARG A 389 -13.24 21.50 10.26
N ILE A 390 -11.99 21.93 10.43
CA ILE A 390 -11.27 21.83 11.71
C ILE A 390 -12.01 22.56 12.83
N ILE A 391 -12.59 23.73 12.56
CA ILE A 391 -13.37 24.46 13.56
C ILE A 391 -14.71 23.77 13.86
N GLN A 392 -15.33 23.14 12.87
CA GLN A 392 -16.50 22.27 13.09
C GLN A 392 -16.12 21.07 13.97
N ASP A 393 -14.97 20.45 13.74
CA ASP A 393 -14.45 19.33 14.55
C ASP A 393 -14.20 19.77 16.01
N TYR A 394 -13.63 20.97 16.24
CA TYR A 394 -13.55 21.54 17.59
C TYR A 394 -14.93 21.67 18.25
N SER A 395 -15.92 22.19 17.52
CA SER A 395 -17.28 22.36 18.04
C SER A 395 -17.93 21.01 18.36
N GLU A 396 -17.71 20.00 17.52
CA GLU A 396 -18.18 18.64 17.75
C GLU A 396 -17.50 17.97 18.95
N LEU A 397 -16.20 18.18 19.11
CA LEU A 397 -15.44 17.66 20.25
C LEU A 397 -16.00 18.19 21.58
N TYR A 398 -16.27 19.50 21.68
CA TYR A 398 -16.96 20.06 22.86
C TYR A 398 -18.37 19.50 23.02
N ARG A 399 -19.12 19.28 21.93
CA ARG A 399 -20.48 18.69 21.99
C ARG A 399 -20.44 17.32 22.66
N ASN A 400 -19.48 16.49 22.28
CA ASN A 400 -19.37 15.13 22.83
C ASN A 400 -18.86 15.15 24.27
N LEU A 401 -17.95 16.06 24.64
CA LEU A 401 -17.48 16.20 26.03
C LEU A 401 -18.59 16.62 26.99
N VAL A 402 -19.48 17.53 26.59
CA VAL A 402 -20.57 18.04 27.44
C VAL A 402 -21.44 16.93 28.02
N PHE A 403 -21.64 15.82 27.29
CA PHE A 403 -22.43 14.70 27.75
C PHE A 403 -21.91 14.08 29.06
N PHE A 404 -20.59 14.09 29.26
CA PHE A 404 -19.95 13.50 30.43
C PHE A 404 -19.80 14.48 31.60
N GLU A 405 -20.15 15.75 31.43
CA GLU A 405 -20.03 16.79 32.46
C GLU A 405 -21.32 16.88 33.26
N ASP A 406 -21.28 16.78 34.58
CA ASP A 406 -22.47 16.88 35.43
C ASP A 406 -22.81 18.34 35.83
N ASP A 407 -21.82 19.24 35.82
CA ASP A 407 -22.01 20.63 36.22
C ASP A 407 -22.66 21.47 35.10
N GLU A 408 -23.91 21.88 35.30
CA GLU A 408 -24.69 22.67 34.33
C GLU A 408 -23.99 23.98 33.91
N GLU A 409 -23.26 24.63 34.83
CA GLU A 409 -22.56 25.88 34.51
C GLU A 409 -21.41 25.62 33.53
N ARG A 410 -20.64 24.54 33.72
CA ARG A 410 -19.60 24.09 32.78
C ARG A 410 -20.19 23.64 31.46
N GLN A 411 -21.30 22.89 31.47
CA GLN A 411 -22.00 22.53 30.24
C GLN A 411 -22.39 23.78 29.42
N CYS A 412 -22.99 24.78 30.07
CA CYS A 412 -23.34 26.06 29.44
C CYS A 412 -22.11 26.77 28.85
N LYS A 413 -21.00 26.82 29.59
CA LYS A 413 -19.75 27.43 29.12
C LYS A 413 -19.18 26.70 27.90
N MET A 414 -19.20 25.36 27.88
CA MET A 414 -18.76 24.57 26.74
C MET A 414 -19.65 24.81 25.52
N HIS A 415 -20.97 24.87 25.68
CA HIS A 415 -21.89 25.23 24.60
C HIS A 415 -21.65 26.64 24.07
N LYS A 416 -21.42 27.62 24.95
CA LYS A 416 -21.07 28.98 24.54
C LYS A 416 -19.76 28.99 23.74
N ARG A 417 -18.74 28.24 24.17
CA ARG A 417 -17.47 28.12 23.44
C ARG A 417 -17.66 27.57 22.03
N ARG A 418 -18.53 26.59 21.83
CA ARG A 418 -18.88 26.05 20.51
C ARG A 418 -19.47 27.12 19.59
N VAL A 419 -20.41 27.91 20.11
CA VAL A 419 -21.02 29.03 19.36
C VAL A 419 -19.96 30.06 19.00
N ASP A 420 -19.10 30.44 19.94
CA ASP A 420 -18.04 31.43 19.70
C ASP A 420 -17.05 30.99 18.63
N LEU A 421 -16.67 29.70 18.62
CA LEU A 421 -15.80 29.12 17.59
C LEU A 421 -16.42 29.23 16.20
N LEU A 422 -17.68 28.81 16.06
CA LEU A 422 -18.39 28.82 14.78
C LEU A 422 -18.69 30.25 14.29
N GLU A 423 -19.14 31.13 15.18
CA GLU A 423 -19.36 32.54 14.86
C GLU A 423 -18.06 33.24 14.43
N GLY A 424 -16.93 32.89 15.06
CA GLY A 424 -15.62 33.45 14.70
C GLY A 424 -15.31 33.23 13.23
N VAL A 425 -15.44 32.00 12.76
CA VAL A 425 -15.20 31.65 11.35
C VAL A 425 -16.20 32.32 10.42
N VAL A 426 -17.49 32.32 10.76
CA VAL A 426 -18.53 32.93 9.90
C VAL A 426 -18.32 34.45 9.74
N LYS A 427 -17.70 35.13 10.70
CA LYS A 427 -17.38 36.57 10.60
C LYS A 427 -16.20 36.86 9.67
N GLU A 428 -15.36 35.87 9.41
CA GLU A 428 -14.16 36.00 8.57
C GLU A 428 -14.40 35.49 7.13
N LEU A 429 -15.49 34.74 6.90
CA LEU A 429 -16.02 34.34 5.57
C LEU A 429 -16.88 35.45 4.96
#